data_AF-A0AA39Q1M0-F1
#
_entry.id   AF-A0AA39Q1M0-F1
#
_cell.length_a   1.000
_cell.length_b   1.000
_cell.length_c   1.000
_cell.angle_alpha   90.00
_cell.angle_beta   90.00
_cell.angle_gamma   90.00
#
_symmetry.space_group_name_H-M   'P 1'
#
loop_
_entity.id
_entity.type
_entity.pdbx_description
1 polymer ?
#
loop_
_entity_poly.entity_id
_entity_poly.type
_entity_poly.pdbx_seq_one_letter_code
_entity_poly.pdbx_strand_id
1 'polypeptide(L)'
;MAATTAVNPKTGFFAPSNRIAPSLKPTKHFRELHGNREVFGRLVQCRTGHCFAGEYYSRFVPQEDIQCPCGEHLQSREHIIRDCPRYDGHWESLHKVSRDIYLPDILGTNEGIDALASFLEKSGAFTKTGNPKRAPCRPSLDEEEFMLQEWLGDFDLEPGEDPGG
;
A
#
# COMPACT_ATOMS: atom_id res chain seq x y z
N MET A 1 7.73 -20.80 -39.45
CA MET A 1 7.18 -19.43 -39.35
C MET A 1 6.93 -19.15 -37.88
N ALA A 2 7.70 -18.24 -37.27
CA ALA A 2 7.49 -17.87 -35.87
C ALA A 2 6.29 -16.93 -35.79
N ALA A 3 5.30 -17.28 -34.97
CA ALA A 3 4.18 -16.41 -34.67
C ALA A 3 4.70 -15.18 -33.94
N THR A 4 4.65 -14.03 -34.61
CA THR A 4 4.84 -12.72 -33.97
C THR A 4 3.71 -12.55 -32.96
N THR A 5 3.97 -12.83 -31.68
CA THR A 5 3.06 -12.52 -30.59
C THR A 5 2.85 -11.01 -30.58
N ALA A 6 1.66 -10.56 -30.96
CA ALA A 6 1.26 -9.17 -30.83
C ALA A 6 1.44 -8.75 -29.37
N VAL A 7 2.41 -7.88 -29.10
CA VAL A 7 2.63 -7.30 -27.78
C VAL A 7 1.47 -6.35 -27.54
N ASN A 8 0.40 -6.83 -26.91
CA ASN A 8 -0.67 -5.95 -26.44
C ASN A 8 -0.04 -4.89 -25.53
N PRO A 9 -0.20 -3.59 -25.83
CA PRO A 9 0.32 -2.56 -24.97
C PRO A 9 -0.34 -2.72 -23.60
N LYS A 10 0.50 -2.92 -22.59
CA LYS A 10 0.03 -3.00 -21.21
C LYS A 10 -0.47 -1.60 -20.84
N THR A 11 -1.76 -1.45 -20.55
CA THR A 11 -2.39 -0.17 -20.20
C THR A 11 -2.82 -0.15 -18.73
N GLY A 12 -3.10 1.05 -18.19
CA GLY A 12 -3.56 1.26 -16.83
C GLY A 12 -2.45 1.24 -15.77
N PHE A 13 -2.83 1.41 -14.50
CA PHE A 13 -1.88 1.56 -13.39
C PHE A 13 -1.00 0.33 -13.12
N PHE A 14 -1.47 -0.85 -13.47
CA PHE A 14 -0.70 -2.08 -13.32
C PHE A 14 0.32 -2.29 -14.47
N ALA A 15 0.25 -1.52 -15.55
CA ALA A 15 1.12 -1.71 -16.71
C ALA A 15 2.63 -1.69 -16.40
N PRO A 16 3.16 -0.75 -15.59
CA PRO A 16 4.58 -0.76 -15.21
C PRO A 16 4.98 -2.03 -14.44
N SER A 17 4.04 -2.56 -13.63
CA SER A 17 4.22 -3.74 -12.78
C SER A 17 4.10 -5.05 -13.54
N ASN A 18 3.44 -5.05 -14.70
CA ASN A 18 3.12 -6.24 -15.48
C ASN A 18 4.32 -6.69 -16.31
N ARG A 19 5.45 -7.02 -15.70
CA ARG A 19 6.66 -7.52 -16.39
C ARG A 19 7.08 -8.92 -15.97
N ILE A 20 6.45 -9.45 -14.92
CA ILE A 20 6.63 -10.82 -14.45
C ILE A 20 5.54 -11.69 -15.08
N ALA A 21 5.93 -12.79 -15.72
CA ALA A 21 4.99 -13.73 -16.30
C ALA A 21 4.08 -14.33 -15.21
N PRO A 22 2.78 -14.52 -15.48
CA PRO A 22 1.89 -15.16 -14.52
C PRO A 22 2.38 -16.58 -14.20
N SER A 23 2.24 -17.00 -12.95
CA SER A 23 2.64 -18.32 -12.47
C SER A 23 1.61 -18.87 -11.50
N LEU A 24 1.42 -20.19 -11.51
CA LEU A 24 0.60 -20.89 -10.53
C LEU A 24 1.33 -21.07 -9.18
N LYS A 25 2.64 -20.83 -9.15
CA LYS A 25 3.45 -20.87 -7.93
C LYS A 25 3.51 -19.46 -7.33
N PRO A 26 3.34 -19.31 -6.00
CA PRO A 26 3.57 -18.04 -5.34
C PRO A 26 4.99 -17.52 -5.62
N THR A 27 5.10 -16.28 -6.11
CA THR A 27 6.40 -15.69 -6.41
C THR A 27 7.24 -15.60 -5.14
N LYS A 28 8.55 -15.87 -5.24
CA LYS A 28 9.46 -16.02 -4.09
C LYS A 28 9.43 -14.80 -3.16
N HIS A 29 9.47 -13.59 -3.70
CA HIS A 29 9.44 -12.33 -2.96
C HIS A 29 8.15 -12.14 -2.12
N PHE A 30 7.00 -12.63 -2.58
CA PHE A 30 5.77 -12.59 -1.79
C PHE A 30 5.80 -13.58 -0.62
N ARG A 31 6.54 -14.69 -0.76
CA ARG A 31 6.77 -15.63 0.33
C ARG A 31 7.80 -15.09 1.32
N GLU A 32 8.80 -14.35 0.88
CA GLU A 32 9.81 -13.75 1.77
C GLU A 32 9.21 -12.66 2.67
N LEU A 33 8.18 -11.94 2.19
CA LEU A 33 7.42 -10.95 2.97
C LEU A 33 6.34 -11.53 3.90
N HIS A 34 6.24 -12.85 4.06
CA HIS A 34 5.18 -13.50 4.85
C HIS A 34 5.06 -12.99 6.30
N GLY A 35 6.17 -12.56 6.90
CA GLY A 35 6.21 -11.99 8.26
C GLY A 35 5.83 -10.51 8.35
N ASN A 36 5.76 -9.80 7.22
CA ASN A 36 5.46 -8.36 7.17
C ASN A 36 4.25 -8.09 6.25
N ARG A 37 3.06 -8.47 6.74
CA ARG A 37 1.77 -8.30 6.04
C ARG A 37 1.47 -6.85 5.64
N GLU A 38 1.97 -5.92 6.44
CA GLU A 38 1.78 -4.48 6.26
C GLU A 38 2.50 -3.99 5.00
N VAL A 39 3.79 -4.32 4.88
CA VAL A 39 4.60 -3.99 3.69
C VAL A 39 4.09 -4.74 2.47
N PHE A 40 3.72 -6.02 2.61
CA PHE A 40 3.11 -6.79 1.54
C PHE A 40 1.86 -6.09 0.97
N GLY A 41 0.95 -5.65 1.85
CA GLY A 41 -0.28 -4.98 1.45
C GLY A 41 -0.01 -3.68 0.68
N ARG A 42 0.89 -2.83 1.20
CA ARG A 42 1.29 -1.58 0.54
C ARG A 42 1.99 -1.82 -0.78
N LEU A 43 2.80 -2.86 -0.89
CA LEU A 43 3.47 -3.23 -2.12
C LEU A 43 2.46 -3.62 -3.22
N VAL A 44 1.47 -4.44 -2.87
CA VAL A 44 0.40 -4.83 -3.80
C VAL A 44 -0.40 -3.60 -4.23
N GLN A 45 -0.82 -2.77 -3.26
CA GLN A 45 -1.55 -1.52 -3.52
C GLN A 45 -0.77 -0.56 -4.43
N CYS A 46 0.53 -0.38 -4.18
CA CYS A 46 1.41 0.43 -5.01
C CYS A 46 1.46 -0.12 -6.44
N ARG A 47 1.66 -1.43 -6.61
CA ARG A 47 1.72 -2.06 -7.94
C ARG A 47 0.42 -1.95 -8.72
N THR A 48 -0.74 -1.97 -8.05
CA THR A 48 -2.07 -1.87 -8.68
C THR A 48 -2.58 -0.44 -8.82
N GLY A 49 -1.95 0.54 -8.16
CA GLY A 49 -2.43 1.93 -8.13
C GLY A 49 -3.55 2.18 -7.13
N HIS A 50 -3.75 1.28 -6.16
CA HIS A 50 -4.72 1.38 -5.06
C HIS A 50 -4.06 1.77 -3.73
N CYS A 51 -3.03 2.59 -3.80
CA CYS A 51 -2.28 3.06 -2.64
C CYS A 51 -2.83 4.40 -2.12
N PHE A 52 -2.52 4.74 -0.87
CA PHE A 52 -2.87 6.06 -0.32
C PHE A 52 -2.05 7.16 -1.00
N ALA A 53 -2.59 7.66 -2.11
CA ALA A 53 -2.00 8.67 -2.98
C ALA A 53 -3.12 9.53 -3.59
N GLY A 54 -2.81 10.76 -3.98
CA GLY A 54 -3.75 11.67 -4.64
C GLY A 54 -4.36 11.11 -5.93
N GLU A 55 -3.61 10.29 -6.69
CA GLU A 55 -4.14 9.55 -7.84
C GLU A 55 -5.29 8.60 -7.49
N TYR A 56 -5.24 7.97 -6.31
CA TYR A 56 -6.31 7.12 -5.81
C TYR A 56 -7.48 7.98 -5.29
N TYR A 57 -7.20 8.99 -4.47
CA TYR A 57 -8.24 9.85 -3.90
C TYR A 57 -9.04 10.59 -4.98
N SER A 58 -8.38 11.12 -6.01
CA SER A 58 -9.07 11.79 -7.13
C SER A 58 -10.12 10.92 -7.83
N ARG A 59 -9.98 9.59 -7.75
CA ARG A 59 -10.90 8.63 -8.41
C ARG A 59 -11.92 8.03 -7.47
N PHE A 60 -11.51 7.71 -6.24
CA PHE A 60 -12.30 6.87 -5.34
C PHE A 60 -12.77 7.59 -4.08
N VAL A 61 -12.12 8.70 -3.69
CA VAL A 61 -12.45 9.49 -2.51
C VAL A 61 -12.31 10.99 -2.79
N PRO A 62 -13.17 11.60 -3.64
CA PRO A 62 -12.95 12.96 -4.16
C PRO A 62 -12.94 14.07 -3.10
N GLN A 63 -13.37 13.77 -1.87
CA GLN A 63 -13.36 14.69 -0.74
C GLN A 63 -11.99 14.79 -0.04
N GLU A 64 -11.11 13.81 -0.26
CA GLU A 64 -9.75 13.82 0.30
C GLU A 64 -8.83 14.73 -0.53
N ASP A 65 -7.86 15.34 0.13
CA ASP A 65 -6.85 16.17 -0.55
C ASP A 65 -5.95 15.31 -1.44
N ILE A 66 -5.72 15.76 -2.66
CA ILE A 66 -4.90 15.08 -3.66
C ILE A 66 -3.46 15.62 -3.70
N GLN A 67 -3.22 16.76 -3.05
CA GLN A 67 -1.91 17.40 -3.02
C GLN A 67 -0.95 16.61 -2.13
N CYS A 68 0.32 16.58 -2.51
CA CYS A 68 1.33 16.00 -1.66
C CYS A 68 1.73 17.02 -0.58
N PRO A 69 1.94 16.60 0.68
CA PRO A 69 2.45 17.49 1.73
C PRO A 69 3.83 18.12 1.45
N CYS A 70 4.55 17.66 0.41
CA CYS A 70 5.77 18.31 -0.06
C CYS A 70 5.52 19.57 -0.90
N GLY A 71 4.27 19.86 -1.26
CA GLY A 71 3.85 20.97 -2.12
C GLY A 71 3.52 20.59 -3.57
N GLU A 72 3.71 19.32 -3.97
CA GLU A 72 3.30 18.86 -5.30
C GLU A 72 1.77 18.86 -5.46
N HIS A 73 1.28 19.37 -6.58
CA HIS A 73 -0.15 19.56 -6.82
C HIS A 73 -0.94 18.25 -6.91
N LEU A 74 -0.27 17.17 -7.32
CA LEU A 74 -0.84 15.83 -7.38
C LEU A 74 0.15 14.83 -6.82
N GLN A 75 -0.24 14.19 -5.71
CA GLN A 75 0.51 13.09 -5.15
C GLN A 75 0.33 11.83 -6.00
N SER A 76 1.17 11.67 -7.03
CA SER A 76 1.20 10.46 -7.85
C SER A 76 2.10 9.37 -7.26
N ARG A 77 1.87 8.12 -7.69
CA ARG A 77 2.78 7.00 -7.37
C ARG A 77 4.19 7.27 -7.87
N GLU A 78 4.31 7.84 -9.06
CA GLU A 78 5.61 8.17 -9.65
C GLU A 78 6.33 9.24 -8.83
N HIS A 79 5.63 10.31 -8.46
CA HIS A 79 6.15 11.34 -7.57
C HIS A 79 6.64 10.76 -6.24
N ILE A 80 5.81 9.95 -5.55
CA ILE A 80 6.19 9.35 -4.26
C ILE A 80 7.46 8.49 -4.38
N ILE A 81 7.60 7.72 -5.44
CA ILE A 81 8.69 6.77 -5.62
C ILE A 81 9.98 7.46 -6.07
N ARG A 82 9.90 8.44 -6.97
CA ARG A 82 11.06 9.04 -7.65
C ARG A 82 11.41 10.45 -7.21
N ASP A 83 10.41 11.30 -6.95
CA ASP A 83 10.61 12.76 -6.93
C ASP A 83 10.36 13.39 -5.55
N CYS A 84 9.60 12.72 -4.69
CA CYS A 84 9.11 13.32 -3.45
C CYS A 84 10.26 13.55 -2.45
N PRO A 85 10.57 14.80 -2.08
CA PRO A 85 11.68 15.10 -1.17
C PRO A 85 11.44 14.57 0.25
N ARG A 86 10.20 14.19 0.60
CA ARG A 86 9.90 13.55 1.89
C ARG A 86 10.56 12.18 2.05
N TYR A 87 10.95 11.54 0.95
CA TYR A 87 11.43 10.17 0.92
C TYR A 87 12.85 10.03 0.36
N ASP A 88 13.54 11.16 0.14
CA ASP A 88 14.89 11.22 -0.42
C ASP A 88 15.91 10.34 0.34
N GLY A 89 15.86 10.37 1.67
CA GLY A 89 16.73 9.60 2.57
C GLY A 89 16.46 8.09 2.55
N HIS A 90 15.46 7.63 1.80
CA HIS A 90 15.10 6.21 1.70
C HIS A 90 15.32 5.64 0.29
N TRP A 91 15.75 6.43 -0.69
CA TRP A 91 15.96 5.97 -2.07
C TRP A 91 17.17 5.06 -2.27
N GLU A 92 18.01 4.87 -1.27
CA GLU A 92 19.21 4.02 -1.38
C GLU A 92 18.90 2.61 -1.90
N SER A 93 17.79 1.99 -1.46
CA SER A 93 17.39 0.67 -1.96
C SER A 93 16.94 0.71 -3.42
N LEU A 94 16.25 1.78 -3.84
CA LEU A 94 15.75 1.95 -5.21
C LEU A 94 16.89 2.21 -6.20
N HIS A 95 17.85 3.07 -5.83
CA HIS A 95 19.01 3.39 -6.67
C HIS A 95 19.93 2.19 -6.93
N LYS A 96 19.95 1.19 -6.04
CA LYS A 96 20.68 -0.08 -6.27
C LYS A 96 20.11 -0.86 -7.45
N VAL A 97 18.83 -0.69 -7.76
CA VAL A 97 18.14 -1.38 -8.86
C VAL A 97 18.09 -0.51 -10.12
N SER A 98 17.77 0.76 -9.99
CA SER A 98 17.63 1.69 -11.11
C SER A 98 18.16 3.07 -10.73
N ARG A 99 19.22 3.53 -11.40
CA ARG A 99 19.87 4.82 -11.11
C ARG A 99 18.88 5.98 -11.14
N ASP A 100 17.98 5.99 -12.11
CA ASP A 100 16.97 7.05 -12.31
C ASP A 100 15.59 6.65 -11.75
N ILE A 101 15.52 5.57 -10.96
CA ILE A 101 14.29 5.04 -10.35
C ILE A 101 13.20 4.85 -11.42
N TYR A 102 13.53 4.12 -12.48
CA TYR A 102 12.58 3.83 -13.56
C TYR A 102 11.48 2.89 -13.04
N LEU A 103 10.23 3.38 -13.01
CA LEU A 103 9.10 2.70 -12.36
C LEU A 103 8.91 1.25 -12.84
N PRO A 104 8.99 0.95 -14.15
CA PRO A 104 8.85 -0.42 -14.62
C PRO A 104 9.96 -1.38 -14.15
N ASP A 105 11.14 -0.88 -13.78
CA ASP A 105 12.19 -1.73 -13.20
C ASP A 105 11.89 -1.97 -11.72
N ILE A 106 11.50 -0.91 -10.99
CA ILE A 106 11.13 -1.00 -9.56
C ILE A 106 9.88 -1.86 -9.34
N LEU A 107 8.84 -1.70 -10.14
CA LEU A 107 7.54 -2.35 -9.94
C LEU A 107 7.43 -3.72 -10.64
N GLY A 108 8.31 -3.98 -11.61
CA GLY A 108 8.18 -5.07 -12.57
C GLY A 108 9.29 -6.12 -12.54
N THR A 109 10.34 -5.95 -11.73
CA THR A 109 11.43 -6.93 -11.56
C THR A 109 11.42 -7.50 -10.14
N ASN A 110 12.06 -8.64 -9.92
CA ASN A 110 12.13 -9.23 -8.58
C ASN A 110 12.98 -8.34 -7.65
N GLU A 111 14.13 -7.90 -8.16
CA GLU A 111 15.07 -7.03 -7.46
C GLU A 111 14.41 -5.69 -7.11
N GLY A 112 13.63 -5.13 -8.05
CA GLY A 112 12.85 -3.93 -7.84
C GLY A 112 11.77 -4.10 -6.77
N ILE A 113 11.08 -5.23 -6.74
CA ILE A 113 10.06 -5.54 -5.73
C ILE A 113 10.70 -5.62 -4.34
N ASP A 114 11.87 -6.24 -4.20
CA ASP A 114 12.59 -6.34 -2.93
C ASP A 114 13.12 -4.97 -2.46
N ALA A 115 13.62 -4.17 -3.40
CA ALA A 115 14.04 -2.80 -3.15
C ALA A 115 12.87 -1.89 -2.74
N LEU A 116 11.71 -2.06 -3.38
CA LEU A 116 10.47 -1.37 -3.05
C LEU A 116 9.98 -1.78 -1.67
N ALA A 117 9.98 -3.06 -1.33
CA ALA A 117 9.59 -3.52 0.00
C ALA A 117 10.45 -2.85 1.09
N SER A 118 11.77 -2.82 0.89
CA SER A 118 12.71 -2.14 1.78
C SER A 118 12.45 -0.63 1.88
N PHE A 119 12.13 0.02 0.76
CA PHE A 119 11.75 1.43 0.72
C PHE A 119 10.47 1.68 1.52
N LEU A 120 9.43 0.88 1.31
CA LEU A 120 8.13 1.02 1.98
C LEU A 120 8.26 0.82 3.49
N GLU A 121 9.02 -0.18 3.92
CA GLU A 121 9.27 -0.46 5.33
C GLU A 121 9.91 0.74 6.04
N LYS A 122 10.97 1.32 5.45
CA LYS A 122 11.73 2.42 6.06
C LYS A 122 11.02 3.77 5.99
N SER A 123 10.41 4.07 4.85
CA SER A 123 9.83 5.39 4.57
C SER A 123 8.41 5.58 5.10
N GLY A 124 7.64 4.50 5.21
CA GLY A 124 6.21 4.63 5.45
C GLY A 124 5.42 5.21 4.28
N ALA A 125 6.02 5.31 3.09
CA ALA A 125 5.31 5.72 1.88
C ALA A 125 4.05 4.87 1.66
N PHE A 126 3.00 5.50 1.14
CA PHE A 126 1.68 4.89 0.93
C PHE A 126 0.98 4.36 2.20
N THR A 127 1.35 4.82 3.40
CA THR A 127 0.43 4.77 4.55
C THR A 127 -0.49 6.00 4.52
N LYS A 128 -1.63 5.97 5.23
CA LYS A 128 -2.53 7.14 5.30
C LYS A 128 -1.82 8.41 5.81
N THR A 129 -0.83 8.26 6.70
CA THR A 129 -0.06 9.39 7.26
C THR A 129 1.21 9.69 6.47
N GLY A 130 1.62 8.80 5.57
CA GLY A 130 2.91 8.86 4.88
C GLY A 130 4.12 8.65 5.77
N ASN A 131 3.94 8.09 6.98
CA ASN A 131 4.98 7.76 7.95
C ASN A 131 4.96 6.26 8.28
N PRO A 132 6.07 5.67 8.75
CA PRO A 132 6.12 4.26 9.13
C PRO A 132 5.08 3.95 10.22
N LYS A 133 4.40 2.81 10.10
CA LYS A 133 3.49 2.37 11.16
C LYS A 133 4.29 2.07 12.42
N ARG A 134 3.84 2.63 13.54
CA ARG A 134 4.35 2.24 14.86
C ARG A 134 4.03 0.77 15.09
N ALA A 135 4.91 0.07 15.80
CA ALA A 135 4.60 -1.27 16.27
C ALA A 135 3.25 -1.20 17.01
N PRO A 136 2.33 -2.14 16.77
CA PRO A 136 1.08 -2.17 17.51
C PRO A 136 1.43 -2.25 19.00
N CYS A 137 1.14 -1.18 19.74
CA CYS A 137 1.08 -1.28 21.18
C CYS A 137 -0.11 -2.19 21.43
N ARG A 138 0.14 -3.38 21.97
CA ARG A 138 -0.97 -4.18 22.49
C ARG A 138 -1.61 -3.28 23.57
N PRO A 139 -2.92 -3.00 23.49
CA PRO A 139 -3.57 -2.30 24.59
C PRO A 139 -3.28 -3.05 25.88
N SER A 140 -3.11 -2.33 26.98
CA SER A 140 -3.01 -3.02 28.28
C SER A 140 -4.30 -3.82 28.52
N LEU A 141 -4.23 -4.85 29.36
CA LEU A 141 -5.44 -5.62 29.72
C LEU A 141 -6.51 -4.70 30.32
N ASP A 142 -6.09 -3.65 31.03
CA ASP A 142 -6.97 -2.65 31.62
C ASP A 142 -7.69 -1.80 30.55
N GLU A 143 -7.01 -1.48 29.45
CA GLU A 143 -7.61 -0.79 28.29
C GLU A 143 -8.54 -1.74 27.50
N GLU A 144 -8.21 -3.02 27.41
CA GLU A 144 -9.06 -4.04 26.78
C GLU A 144 -10.36 -4.25 27.56
N GLU A 145 -10.29 -4.28 28.90
CA GLU A 145 -11.46 -4.39 29.78
C GLU A 145 -12.36 -3.15 29.70
N PHE A 146 -11.77 -1.95 29.63
CA PHE A 146 -12.51 -0.69 29.43
C PHE A 146 -13.23 -0.66 28.07
N MET A 147 -12.55 -1.03 26.98
CA MET A 147 -13.13 -1.08 25.64
C MET A 147 -14.27 -2.09 25.54
N LEU A 148 -14.16 -3.24 26.23
CA LEU A 148 -15.22 -4.25 26.29
C LEU A 148 -16.41 -3.77 27.13
N GLN A 149 -16.17 -3.05 28.22
CA GLN A 149 -17.24 -2.44 29.03
C GLN A 149 -17.98 -1.34 28.27
N GLU A 150 -17.29 -0.49 27.51
CA GLU A 150 -17.93 0.51 26.65
C GLU A 150 -18.77 -0.18 25.56
N TRP A 151 -18.23 -1.20 24.90
CA TRP A 151 -18.91 -1.87 23.78
C TRP A 151 -20.06 -2.80 24.21
N LEU A 152 -19.99 -3.38 25.41
CA LEU A 152 -21.06 -4.20 25.99
C LEU A 152 -22.06 -3.38 26.82
N GLY A 153 -21.69 -2.16 27.22
CA GLY A 153 -22.55 -1.24 27.97
C GLY A 153 -23.68 -0.63 27.16
N ASP A 154 -23.57 -0.63 25.83
CA ASP A 154 -24.62 -0.15 24.91
C ASP A 154 -25.69 -1.21 24.59
N PHE A 155 -25.57 -2.44 25.12
CA PHE A 155 -26.59 -3.48 24.96
C PHE A 155 -27.60 -3.45 26.11
N ASP A 156 -28.29 -2.32 26.28
CA ASP A 156 -29.52 -2.28 27.07
C ASP A 156 -30.56 -3.15 26.35
N LEU A 157 -30.76 -4.38 26.83
CA LEU A 157 -31.92 -5.20 26.51
C LEU A 157 -33.15 -4.47 27.07
N GLU A 158 -33.74 -3.60 26.26
CA GLU A 158 -35.10 -3.09 26.47
C GLU A 158 -35.99 -4.30 26.80
N PRO A 159 -36.56 -4.42 28.01
CA PRO A 159 -37.44 -5.52 28.33
C PRO A 159 -38.66 -5.42 27.44
N GLY A 160 -38.79 -6.37 26.51
CA GLY A 160 -39.92 -6.43 25.59
C GLY A 160 -41.23 -6.34 26.35
N GLU A 161 -42.01 -5.32 26.02
CA GLU A 161 -43.39 -5.19 26.48
C GLU A 161 -44.14 -6.45 26.04
N ASP A 162 -44.59 -7.24 27.02
CA ASP A 162 -45.50 -8.36 26.82
C ASP A 162 -46.90 -7.80 26.52
N PRO A 163 -47.44 -7.94 25.29
CA PRO A 163 -48.80 -7.51 25.03
C PRO A 163 -49.74 -8.58 25.59
N GLY A 164 -50.21 -8.35 26.81
CA GLY A 164 -51.23 -9.17 27.44
C GLY A 164 -52.48 -9.33 26.56
N GLY A 165 -52.94 -10.58 26.43
CA GLY A 165 -54.18 -11.00 25.80
C GLY A 165 -54.50 -12.45 26.11
#